data_AF-T0ZA87-F1
#
_entry.id   AF-T0ZA87-F1
#
_cell.length_a   1.000
_cell.length_b   1.000
_cell.length_c   1.000
_cell.angle_alpha   90.00
_cell.angle_beta   90.00
_cell.angle_gamma   90.00
#
_symmetry.space_group_name_H-M   'P 1'
#
loop_
_entity.id
_entity.type
_entity.pdbx_description
1 polymer ?
#
loop_
_entity_poly.entity_id
_entity_poly.type
_entity_poly.pdbx_seq_one_letter_code
_entity_poly.pdbx_strand_id
1 'polypeptide(L)'
;ASLTVTQASSPDLCPITVAVDMLANAGGVEERGAIFTRREVVDFILDLCGYTTDQPLPQRRLLEPSFGAGDFLLPAIDRLLVAWKSSGNTADPLDALGDSIRAVELHRDTFHRTKAAVVARLRGVGIKAQAAASLADRWLLHGDFLLVALPGMFDLVI
;
A
#
# COMPACT_ATOMS: atom_id res chain seq x y z
N ALA A 1 -42.14 1.90 -20.89
CA ALA A 1 -42.02 2.98 -19.88
C ALA A 1 -40.64 2.89 -19.26
N SER A 2 -39.73 3.79 -19.62
CA SER A 2 -38.39 3.85 -19.00
C SER A 2 -38.51 4.48 -17.62
N LEU A 3 -38.08 3.77 -16.59
CA LEU A 3 -37.91 4.30 -15.25
C LEU A 3 -36.51 4.94 -15.18
N THR A 4 -36.46 6.25 -15.35
CA THR A 4 -35.28 7.05 -15.04
C THR A 4 -35.21 7.17 -13.52
N VAL A 5 -34.33 6.40 -12.87
CA VAL A 5 -34.04 6.58 -11.45
C VAL A 5 -33.11 7.78 -11.32
N THR A 6 -33.67 8.97 -11.14
CA THR A 6 -32.93 10.14 -10.65
C THR A 6 -32.74 9.97 -9.15
N GLN A 7 -31.55 9.56 -8.74
CA GLN A 7 -31.14 9.62 -7.34
C GLN A 7 -30.94 11.09 -6.95
N ALA A 8 -31.79 11.59 -6.07
CA ALA A 8 -31.71 12.96 -5.58
C ALA A 8 -30.45 13.12 -4.71
N SER A 9 -29.50 13.93 -5.17
CA SER A 9 -28.34 14.35 -4.38
C SER A 9 -28.80 15.32 -3.29
N SER A 10 -28.75 14.91 -2.02
CA SER A 10 -28.90 15.84 -0.90
C SER A 10 -27.60 16.62 -0.69
N PRO A 11 -27.63 17.90 -0.28
CA PRO A 11 -26.45 18.78 -0.27
C PRO A 11 -25.33 18.36 0.70
N ASP A 12 -25.62 17.48 1.66
CA ASP A 12 -24.68 17.17 2.76
C ASP A 12 -24.04 15.78 2.70
N LEU A 13 -24.34 14.95 1.70
CA LEU A 13 -23.71 13.63 1.56
C LEU A 13 -23.52 13.30 0.07
N CYS A 14 -22.29 13.46 -0.42
CA CYS A 14 -21.91 12.93 -1.73
C CYS A 14 -22.14 11.40 -1.71
N PRO A 15 -22.98 10.84 -2.60
CA PRO A 15 -23.30 9.41 -2.60
C PRO A 15 -22.06 8.52 -2.70
N ILE A 16 -21.01 9.01 -3.37
CA ILE A 16 -19.72 8.33 -3.49
C ILE A 16 -19.03 8.25 -2.11
N THR A 17 -18.99 9.34 -1.36
CA THR A 17 -18.39 9.36 -0.01
C THR A 17 -19.10 8.39 0.93
N VAL A 18 -20.43 8.32 0.87
CA VAL A 18 -21.21 7.36 1.66
C VAL A 18 -20.89 5.91 1.28
N ALA A 19 -20.79 5.62 -0.01
CA ALA A 19 -20.43 4.28 -0.48
C ALA A 19 -19.00 3.88 -0.07
N VAL A 20 -18.03 4.81 -0.16
CA VAL A 20 -16.66 4.62 0.31
C VAL A 20 -16.64 4.31 1.81
N ASP A 21 -17.35 5.10 2.63
CA ASP A 21 -17.43 4.87 4.07
C ASP A 21 -18.09 3.52 4.41
N MET A 22 -19.11 3.12 3.67
CA MET A 22 -19.72 1.79 3.83
C MET A 22 -18.70 0.69 3.52
N LEU A 23 -17.97 0.76 2.40
CA LEU A 23 -17.00 -0.27 2.02
C LEU A 23 -15.75 -0.29 2.91
N ALA A 24 -15.36 0.88 3.44
CA ALA A 24 -14.25 1.03 4.36
C ALA A 24 -14.51 0.44 5.75
N ASN A 25 -15.78 0.31 6.15
CA ASN A 25 -16.18 -0.18 7.49
C ASN A 25 -17.00 -1.48 7.46
N ALA A 26 -17.68 -1.80 6.36
CA ALA A 26 -18.53 -2.99 6.19
C ALA A 26 -17.96 -3.92 5.10
N GLY A 27 -18.34 -5.19 5.11
CA GLY A 27 -17.93 -6.17 4.10
C GLY A 27 -17.10 -7.33 4.66
N GLY A 28 -17.54 -8.57 4.42
CA GLY A 28 -16.66 -9.74 4.60
C GLY A 28 -15.53 -9.77 3.56
N VAL A 29 -14.54 -10.65 3.76
CA VAL A 29 -13.46 -10.92 2.77
C VAL A 29 -14.05 -11.21 1.37
N GLU A 30 -15.16 -11.94 1.31
CA GLU A 30 -15.85 -12.34 0.08
C GLU A 30 -16.62 -11.18 -0.59
N GLU A 31 -17.29 -10.31 0.18
CA GLU A 31 -18.00 -9.13 -0.34
C GLU A 31 -17.05 -8.10 -0.96
N ARG A 32 -15.76 -8.22 -0.66
CA ARG A 32 -14.68 -7.38 -1.20
C ARG A 32 -13.92 -8.03 -2.36
N GLY A 33 -14.31 -9.24 -2.75
CA GLY A 33 -13.60 -10.01 -3.78
C GLY A 33 -12.16 -10.33 -3.41
N ALA A 34 -11.80 -10.37 -2.12
CA ALA A 34 -10.43 -10.58 -1.68
C ALA A 34 -10.02 -12.04 -1.91
N ILE A 35 -9.23 -12.25 -2.96
CA ILE A 35 -8.58 -13.52 -3.27
C ILE A 35 -7.10 -13.38 -2.89
N PHE A 36 -6.65 -14.18 -1.94
CA PHE A 36 -5.25 -14.16 -1.50
C PHE A 36 -4.34 -14.70 -2.60
N THR A 37 -3.27 -13.96 -2.89
CA THR A 37 -2.31 -14.36 -3.92
C THR A 37 -1.30 -15.31 -3.27
N ARG A 38 -1.13 -16.49 -3.85
CA ARG A 38 -0.13 -17.45 -3.37
C ARG A 38 1.26 -16.81 -3.42
N ARG A 39 2.06 -17.00 -2.38
CA ARG A 39 3.39 -16.39 -2.25
C ARG A 39 4.31 -16.65 -3.44
N GLU A 40 4.26 -17.84 -4.02
CA GLU A 40 5.01 -18.23 -5.23
C GLU A 40 4.69 -17.33 -6.44
N VAL A 41 3.42 -16.93 -6.59
CA VAL A 41 2.98 -16.05 -7.68
C VAL A 41 3.45 -14.62 -7.42
N VAL A 42 3.36 -14.16 -6.17
CA VAL A 42 3.86 -12.84 -5.77
C VAL A 42 5.34 -12.69 -6.07
N ASP A 43 6.17 -13.63 -5.61
CA ASP A 43 7.61 -13.57 -5.83
C ASP A 43 7.95 -13.62 -7.32
N PHE A 44 7.24 -14.45 -8.09
CA PHE A 44 7.39 -14.52 -9.54
C PHE A 44 7.06 -13.19 -10.24
N ILE A 45 5.95 -12.53 -9.87
CA ILE A 45 5.57 -11.24 -10.48
C ILE A 45 6.59 -10.16 -10.13
N LEU A 46 7.04 -10.09 -8.88
CA LEU A 46 8.08 -9.14 -8.47
C LEU A 46 9.39 -9.36 -9.23
N ASP A 47 9.77 -10.62 -9.48
CA ASP A 47 10.94 -10.95 -10.32
C ASP A 47 10.72 -10.53 -11.76
N LEU A 48 9.55 -10.83 -12.34
CA LEU A 48 9.20 -10.50 -13.72
C LEU A 48 9.22 -8.99 -13.98
N CYS A 49 8.77 -8.19 -13.02
CA CYS A 49 8.80 -6.73 -13.08
C CYS A 49 10.18 -6.12 -12.74
N GLY A 50 11.18 -6.95 -12.48
CA GLY A 50 12.53 -6.52 -12.11
C GLY A 50 12.61 -5.81 -10.76
N TYR A 51 11.69 -6.09 -9.83
CA TYR A 51 11.74 -5.59 -8.46
C TYR A 51 12.52 -6.58 -7.59
N THR A 52 13.81 -6.75 -7.89
CA THR A 52 14.72 -7.71 -7.26
C THR A 52 15.78 -7.01 -6.40
N THR A 53 16.37 -7.75 -5.45
CA THR A 53 17.23 -7.17 -4.41
C THR A 53 18.59 -6.65 -4.91
N ASP A 54 18.99 -7.03 -6.13
CA ASP A 54 20.20 -6.57 -6.83
C ASP A 54 20.00 -5.19 -7.52
N GLN A 55 18.77 -4.68 -7.55
CA GLN A 55 18.44 -3.39 -8.16
C GLN A 55 18.54 -2.24 -7.13
N PRO A 56 18.69 -0.98 -7.59
CA PRO A 56 18.68 0.21 -6.74
C PRO A 56 17.24 0.54 -6.26
N LEU A 57 16.62 -0.36 -5.49
CA LEU A 57 15.23 -0.24 -5.05
C LEU A 57 14.93 1.02 -4.22
N PRO A 58 15.82 1.54 -3.35
CA PRO A 58 15.59 2.81 -2.66
C PRO A 58 15.32 3.99 -3.60
N GLN A 59 15.89 3.95 -4.80
CA GLN A 59 15.73 4.98 -5.84
C GLN A 59 14.49 4.77 -6.72
N ARG A 60 13.80 3.64 -6.60
CA ARG A 60 12.59 3.31 -7.36
C ARG A 60 11.34 3.57 -6.53
N ARG A 61 10.28 4.07 -7.17
CA ARG A 61 8.99 4.36 -6.57
C ARG A 61 7.96 3.30 -6.98
N LEU A 62 7.57 2.46 -6.03
CA LEU A 62 6.52 1.44 -6.19
C LEU A 62 5.17 1.99 -5.69
N LEU A 63 4.11 1.74 -6.45
CA LEU A 63 2.73 1.94 -6.04
C LEU A 63 2.03 0.59 -5.87
N GLU A 64 1.39 0.39 -4.71
CA GLU A 64 0.40 -0.67 -4.50
C GLU A 64 -0.98 0.00 -4.31
N PRO A 65 -1.91 -0.07 -5.29
CA PRO A 65 -3.19 0.62 -5.24
C PRO A 65 -4.23 0.02 -4.28
N SER A 66 -4.11 -1.25 -3.86
CA SER A 66 -5.09 -1.94 -3.02
C SER A 66 -4.41 -3.05 -2.20
N PHE A 67 -3.59 -2.65 -1.23
CA PHE A 67 -2.61 -3.57 -0.64
C PHE A 67 -3.18 -4.71 0.21
N GLY A 68 -4.44 -4.64 0.65
CA GLY A 68 -5.09 -5.73 1.38
C GLY A 68 -4.31 -6.18 2.62
N ALA A 69 -4.19 -7.50 2.77
CA ALA A 69 -3.36 -8.11 3.83
C ALA A 69 -1.84 -7.96 3.59
N GLY A 70 -1.44 -7.32 2.50
CA GLY A 70 -0.06 -7.03 2.14
C GLY A 70 0.64 -8.13 1.35
N ASP A 71 -0.11 -8.94 0.58
CA ASP A 71 0.44 -10.08 -0.16
C ASP A 71 1.59 -9.68 -1.08
N PHE A 72 1.47 -8.56 -1.81
CA PHE A 72 2.56 -7.96 -2.60
C PHE A 72 3.42 -6.97 -1.80
N LEU A 73 2.76 -6.10 -1.03
CA LEU A 73 3.42 -5.02 -0.29
C LEU A 73 4.52 -5.52 0.64
N LEU A 74 4.25 -6.57 1.41
CA LEU A 74 5.17 -7.07 2.43
C LEU A 74 6.44 -7.71 1.82
N PRO A 75 6.35 -8.62 0.83
CA PRO A 75 7.51 -9.05 0.04
C PRO A 75 8.28 -7.91 -0.60
N ALA A 76 7.60 -6.91 -1.18
CA ALA A 76 8.26 -5.78 -1.81
C ALA A 76 9.07 -4.97 -0.79
N ILE A 77 8.52 -4.72 0.41
CA ILE A 77 9.24 -4.10 1.53
C ILE A 77 10.44 -4.94 1.93
N ASP A 78 10.29 -6.27 2.06
CA ASP A 78 11.40 -7.15 2.43
C ASP A 78 12.55 -7.05 1.42
N ARG A 79 12.24 -7.02 0.11
CA ARG A 79 13.23 -6.83 -0.96
C ARG A 79 13.89 -5.46 -0.92
N LEU A 80 13.09 -4.38 -0.73
CA LEU A 80 13.60 -3.01 -0.58
C LEU A 80 14.60 -2.91 0.57
N LEU A 81 14.29 -3.50 1.72
CA LEU A 81 15.15 -3.46 2.90
C LEU A 81 16.45 -4.25 2.70
N VAL A 82 16.42 -5.37 1.97
CA VAL A 82 17.63 -6.13 1.59
C VAL A 82 18.51 -5.30 0.64
N ALA A 83 17.93 -4.68 -0.38
CA ALA A 83 18.66 -3.84 -1.34
C ALA A 83 19.30 -2.64 -0.64
N TRP A 84 18.55 -1.96 0.23
CA TRP A 84 19.04 -0.83 1.02
C TRP A 84 20.22 -1.23 1.91
N LYS A 85 20.10 -2.33 2.68
CA LYS A 85 21.18 -2.80 3.54
C LYS A 85 22.44 -3.19 2.77
N SER A 86 22.26 -3.87 1.64
CA SER A 86 23.38 -4.33 0.80
C SER A 86 24.14 -3.17 0.15
N SER A 87 23.49 -2.02 -0.04
CA SER A 87 24.13 -0.82 -0.60
C SER A 87 25.14 -0.15 0.35
N GLY A 88 25.17 -0.53 1.64
CA GLY A 88 26.02 0.11 2.66
C GLY A 88 25.60 1.54 3.01
N ASN A 89 24.40 1.97 2.57
CA ASN A 89 23.88 3.30 2.83
C ASN A 89 23.66 3.54 4.34
N THR A 90 24.24 4.62 4.86
CA THR A 90 24.17 5.05 6.26
C THR A 90 23.26 6.26 6.49
N ALA A 91 22.61 6.75 5.44
CA ALA A 91 21.66 7.85 5.54
C ALA A 91 20.46 7.49 6.44
N ASP A 92 19.79 8.53 6.94
CA ASP A 92 18.57 8.34 7.72
C ASP A 92 17.53 7.53 6.91
N PRO A 93 16.91 6.49 7.50
CA PRO A 93 15.95 5.64 6.79
C PRO A 93 14.79 6.42 6.16
N LEU A 94 14.34 7.53 6.78
CA LEU A 94 13.24 8.33 6.26
C LEU A 94 13.64 9.06 4.98
N ASP A 95 14.88 9.53 4.90
CA ASP A 95 15.43 10.19 3.72
C ASP A 95 15.72 9.17 2.61
N ALA A 96 16.29 8.02 2.99
CA ALA A 96 16.72 6.99 2.03
C ALA A 96 15.55 6.21 1.41
N LEU A 97 14.46 5.98 2.16
CA LEU A 97 13.39 5.05 1.78
C LEU A 97 12.01 5.71 1.69
N GLY A 98 11.88 6.96 2.13
CA GLY A 98 10.58 7.60 2.32
C GLY A 98 9.73 7.71 1.06
N ASP A 99 10.35 7.79 -0.12
CA ASP A 99 9.63 7.87 -1.39
C ASP A 99 9.57 6.56 -2.16
N SER A 100 10.17 5.49 -1.67
CA SER A 100 10.30 4.23 -2.41
C SER A 100 8.97 3.47 -2.55
N ILE A 101 7.99 3.73 -1.67
CA ILE A 101 6.68 3.05 -1.66
C ILE A 101 5.56 4.05 -1.43
N ARG A 102 4.47 3.89 -2.18
CA ARG A 102 3.12 4.36 -1.80
C ARG A 102 2.16 3.19 -1.91
N ALA A 103 1.28 3.05 -0.93
CA ALA A 103 0.31 1.98 -0.91
C ALA A 103 -1.04 2.47 -0.36
N VAL A 104 -2.14 2.07 -0.98
CA VAL A 104 -3.49 2.48 -0.59
C VAL A 104 -4.31 1.28 -0.16
N GLU A 105 -5.09 1.43 0.90
CA GLU A 105 -6.07 0.43 1.34
C GLU A 105 -7.35 1.13 1.78
N LEU A 106 -8.47 0.62 1.30
CA LEU A 106 -9.79 1.17 1.57
C LEU A 106 -10.34 0.74 2.93
N HIS A 107 -10.10 -0.51 3.33
CA HIS A 107 -10.68 -1.07 4.53
C HIS A 107 -9.88 -0.75 5.80
N ARG A 108 -10.56 -0.17 6.79
CA ARG A 108 -9.95 0.32 8.03
C ARG A 108 -9.18 -0.75 8.81
N ASP A 109 -9.80 -1.88 9.12
CA ASP A 109 -9.12 -2.89 9.96
C ASP A 109 -7.97 -3.56 9.20
N THR A 110 -8.12 -3.71 7.89
CA THR A 110 -7.07 -4.27 7.04
C THR A 110 -5.88 -3.31 7.00
N PHE A 111 -6.14 -2.03 6.78
CA PHE A 111 -5.15 -0.97 6.86
C PHE A 111 -4.37 -1.01 8.18
N HIS A 112 -5.08 -1.02 9.33
CA HIS A 112 -4.42 -1.01 10.64
C HIS A 112 -3.59 -2.28 10.90
N ARG A 113 -4.10 -3.46 10.55
CA ARG A 113 -3.37 -4.73 10.71
C ARG A 113 -2.12 -4.77 9.82
N THR A 114 -2.25 -4.43 8.55
CA THR A 114 -1.13 -4.44 7.60
C THR A 114 -0.09 -3.38 7.97
N LYS A 115 -0.52 -2.18 8.39
CA LYS A 115 0.38 -1.14 8.91
C LYS A 115 1.19 -1.61 10.11
N ALA A 116 0.58 -2.31 11.06
CA ALA A 116 1.31 -2.89 12.19
C ALA A 116 2.36 -3.92 11.71
N ALA A 117 2.02 -4.73 10.71
CA ALA A 117 2.94 -5.70 10.10
C ALA A 117 4.10 -5.04 9.34
N VAL A 118 3.88 -3.88 8.71
CA VAL A 118 4.93 -3.06 8.09
C VAL A 118 5.88 -2.49 9.14
N VAL A 119 5.34 -1.87 10.20
CA VAL A 119 6.16 -1.33 11.31
C VAL A 119 7.00 -2.42 11.97
N ALA A 120 6.42 -3.61 12.17
CA ALA A 120 7.14 -4.75 12.72
C ALA A 120 8.33 -5.18 11.85
N ARG A 121 8.18 -5.23 10.52
CA ARG A 121 9.28 -5.55 9.58
C ARG A 121 10.39 -4.51 9.61
N LEU A 122 10.03 -3.23 9.55
CA LEU A 122 10.99 -2.12 9.63
C LEU A 122 11.80 -2.19 10.93
N ARG A 123 11.15 -2.47 12.06
CA ARG A 123 11.84 -2.66 13.34
C ARG A 123 12.70 -3.91 13.37
N GLY A 124 12.25 -5.01 12.76
CA GLY A 124 13.00 -6.26 12.67
C GLY A 124 14.35 -6.11 11.96
N VAL A 125 14.47 -5.12 11.07
CA VAL A 125 15.75 -4.81 10.40
C VAL A 125 16.61 -3.77 11.13
N GLY A 126 16.19 -3.30 12.31
CA GLY A 126 16.95 -2.38 13.15
C GLY A 126 16.55 -0.90 13.04
N ILE A 127 15.51 -0.55 12.26
CA ILE A 127 15.01 0.82 12.20
C ILE A 127 14.33 1.18 13.52
N LYS A 128 14.68 2.35 14.09
CA LYS A 128 14.12 2.84 15.35
C LYS A 128 12.60 2.95 15.25
N ALA A 129 11.90 2.70 16.37
CA ALA A 129 10.44 2.67 16.40
C ALA A 129 9.78 3.93 15.82
N GLN A 130 10.29 5.12 16.14
CA GLN A 130 9.77 6.38 15.60
C GLN A 130 9.94 6.48 14.09
N ALA A 131 11.13 6.15 13.56
CA ALA A 131 11.38 6.18 12.12
C ALA A 131 10.57 5.12 11.36
N ALA A 132 10.39 3.94 11.95
CA ALA A 132 9.56 2.88 11.37
C ALA A 132 8.08 3.31 11.27
N ALA A 133 7.56 3.97 12.31
CA ALA A 133 6.21 4.54 12.28
C ALA A 133 6.09 5.64 11.22
N SER A 134 7.03 6.60 11.19
CA SER A 134 7.04 7.68 10.20
C SER A 134 7.14 7.17 8.76
N LEU A 135 7.93 6.12 8.50
CA LEU A 135 8.00 5.47 7.19
C LEU A 135 6.67 4.81 6.82
N ALA A 136 6.07 4.04 7.73
CA ALA A 136 4.77 3.44 7.48
C ALA A 136 3.67 4.50 7.24
N ASP A 137 3.70 5.62 7.97
CA ASP A 137 2.79 6.75 7.76
C ASP A 137 2.99 7.42 6.40
N ARG A 138 4.25 7.51 5.93
CA ARG A 138 4.57 8.10 4.62
C ARG A 138 4.22 7.16 3.47
N TRP A 139 4.33 5.85 3.67
CA TRP A 139 4.04 4.85 2.64
C TRP A 139 2.56 4.52 2.51
N LEU A 140 1.84 4.39 3.63
CA LEU A 140 0.49 3.82 3.64
C LEU A 140 -0.60 4.88 3.77
N LEU A 141 -1.55 4.88 2.84
CA LEU A 141 -2.74 5.73 2.86
C LEU A 141 -3.99 4.87 3.10
N HIS A 142 -4.81 5.27 4.05
CA HIS A 142 -6.16 4.73 4.21
C HIS A 142 -7.11 5.56 3.35
N GLY A 143 -7.68 4.96 2.30
CA GLY A 143 -8.56 5.66 1.38
C GLY A 143 -8.89 4.85 0.13
N ASP A 144 -9.67 5.45 -0.76
CA ASP A 144 -10.00 4.86 -2.06
C ASP A 144 -8.96 5.27 -3.10
N PHE A 145 -8.25 4.30 -3.66
CA PHE A 145 -7.23 4.53 -4.70
C PHE A 145 -7.72 5.34 -5.90
N LEU A 146 -9.00 5.19 -6.27
CA LEU A 146 -9.59 5.90 -7.39
C LEU A 146 -9.80 7.40 -7.11
N LEU A 147 -9.79 7.80 -5.84
CA LEU A 147 -10.12 9.16 -5.38
C LEU A 147 -8.94 9.88 -4.70
N VAL A 148 -7.99 9.14 -4.14
CA VAL A 148 -6.84 9.75 -3.45
C VAL A 148 -5.88 10.41 -4.43
N ALA A 149 -5.35 11.57 -4.05
CA ALA A 149 -4.31 12.24 -4.82
C ALA A 149 -2.96 11.54 -4.59
N LEU A 150 -2.35 11.04 -5.67
CA LEU A 150 -1.02 10.43 -5.65
C LEU A 150 -0.05 11.27 -6.49
N PRO A 151 0.67 12.22 -5.88
CA PRO A 151 1.57 13.09 -6.61
C PRO A 151 2.86 12.37 -7.04
N GLY A 152 3.34 12.73 -8.23
CA GLY A 152 4.58 12.23 -8.81
C GLY A 152 4.40 11.02 -9.72
N MET A 153 5.51 10.47 -10.19
CA MET A 153 5.53 9.28 -11.05
C MET A 153 5.90 8.04 -10.23
N PHE A 154 5.52 6.87 -10.73
CA PHE A 154 5.88 5.57 -10.19
C PHE A 154 6.63 4.78 -11.25
N ASP A 155 7.70 4.09 -10.83
CA ASP A 155 8.49 3.22 -11.69
C ASP A 155 7.88 1.82 -11.82
N LEU A 156 6.99 1.46 -10.88
CA LEU A 156 6.28 0.20 -10.86
C LEU A 156 4.92 0.37 -10.16
N VAL A 157 3.89 -0.25 -10.72
CA VAL A 157 2.59 -0.45 -10.07
C VAL A 157 2.36 -1.95 -9.98
N ILE A 158 2.01 -2.45 -8.81
CA ILE A 158 1.75 -3.87 -8.57
C ILE A 158 0.51 -4.08 -7.74
#